data_AF-A0A967UJQ5-F1
#
_entry.id   AF-A0A967UJQ5-F1
#
_cell.length_a   1.000
_cell.length_b   1.000
_cell.length_c   1.000
_cell.angle_alpha   90.00
_cell.angle_beta   90.00
_cell.angle_gamma   90.00
#
_symmetry.space_group_name_H-M   'P 1'
#
loop_
_entity.id
_entity.type
_entity.pdbx_description
1 polymer ?
#
loop_
_entity_poly.entity_id
_entity_poly.type
_entity_poly.pdbx_seq_one_letter_code
_entity_poly.pdbx_strand_id
1 'polypeptide(L)'
;GREGGEVLELRIMQRILSGGVTARLMLRLRETLGLTYNIEANLTLLAETGALLVDFLVAPDNLMAAVREVGEIVKELWRNRVP
;
A
#
# COMPACT_ATOMS: atom_id res chain seq x y z
N GLY A 1 -2.98 13.75 12.29
CA GLY A 1 -1.88 14.69 11.95
C GLY A 1 -0.54 14.13 12.38
N ARG A 2 0.56 14.83 12.10
CA ARG A 2 1.93 14.35 12.39
C ARG A 2 2.24 14.15 13.88
N GLU A 3 1.44 14.73 14.76
CA GLU A 3 1.58 14.63 16.23
C GLU A 3 0.53 13.67 16.83
N GLY A 4 -0.23 12.96 15.99
CA GLY A 4 -1.21 11.97 16.42
C GLY A 4 -0.55 10.74 17.06
N GLY A 5 -1.24 10.11 18.02
CA GLY A 5 -0.77 8.89 18.67
C GLY A 5 -0.67 7.70 17.71
N GLU A 6 -1.42 7.73 16.62
CA GLU A 6 -1.52 6.70 15.58
C GLU A 6 -0.39 6.74 14.53
N VAL A 7 0.52 7.70 14.62
CA VAL A 7 1.55 7.94 13.58
C VAL A 7 2.49 6.74 13.44
N LEU A 8 2.81 6.05 14.53
CA LEU A 8 3.69 4.89 14.48
C LEU A 8 3.03 3.73 13.73
N GLU A 9 1.76 3.46 14.04
CA GLU A 9 0.95 2.42 13.42
C GLU A 9 0.79 2.68 11.91
N LEU A 10 0.53 3.93 11.53
CA LEU A 10 0.44 4.32 10.12
C LEU A 10 1.78 4.11 9.37
N ARG A 11 2.92 4.41 10.00
CA ARG A 11 4.25 4.17 9.42
C ARG A 11 4.57 2.68 9.29
N ILE A 12 4.17 1.88 10.28
CA ILE A 12 4.30 0.42 10.20
C ILE A 12 3.45 -0.13 9.06
N MET A 13 2.19 0.31 8.95
CA MET A 13 1.30 -0.06 7.85
C MET A 13 1.91 0.31 6.49
N GLN A 14 2.42 1.53 6.33
CA GLN A 14 3.12 1.96 5.12
C GLN A 14 4.31 1.04 4.80
N ARG A 15 5.10 0.65 5.81
CA ARG A 15 6.25 -0.24 5.63
C ARG A 15 5.84 -1.66 5.22
N ILE A 16 4.71 -2.17 5.71
CA ILE A 16 4.18 -3.48 5.30
C ILE A 16 3.70 -3.43 3.84
N LEU A 17 3.05 -2.33 3.46
CA LEU A 17 2.54 -2.12 2.11
C LEU A 17 3.68 -1.93 1.09
N SER A 18 4.69 -1.11 1.42
CA SER A 18 5.67 -0.55 0.48
C SER A 18 7.11 -0.50 1.00
N GLY A 19 7.51 -1.46 1.84
CA GLY A 19 8.85 -1.53 2.43
C GLY A 19 9.99 -2.07 1.54
N GLY A 20 9.84 -2.07 0.22
CA GLY A 20 10.80 -2.69 -0.70
C GLY A 20 10.30 -4.01 -1.29
N VAL A 21 11.20 -4.85 -1.79
CA VAL A 21 10.84 -5.97 -2.70
C VAL A 21 9.94 -7.03 -2.03
N THR A 22 10.04 -7.19 -0.71
CA THR A 22 9.23 -8.15 0.06
C THR A 22 7.93 -7.55 0.61
N ALA A 23 7.62 -6.30 0.25
CA ALA A 23 6.39 -5.64 0.68
C ALA A 23 5.17 -6.26 0.00
N ARG A 24 4.01 -6.22 0.66
CA ARG A 24 2.81 -6.92 0.18
C ARG A 24 2.38 -6.48 -1.21
N LEU A 25 2.45 -5.17 -1.51
CA LEU A 25 2.08 -4.65 -2.83
C LEU A 25 3.01 -5.17 -3.93
N MET A 26 4.33 -5.13 -3.71
CA MET A 26 5.33 -5.63 -4.66
C MET A 26 5.18 -7.13 -4.88
N LEU A 27 5.10 -7.92 -3.81
CA LEU A 27 4.96 -9.38 -3.92
C LEU A 27 3.68 -9.78 -4.68
N ARG A 28 2.55 -9.15 -4.37
CA ARG A 28 1.27 -9.52 -4.98
C ARG A 28 1.16 -9.02 -6.41
N LEU A 29 1.33 -7.72 -6.65
CA LEU A 29 1.03 -7.13 -7.95
C LEU A 29 2.13 -7.35 -8.98
N ARG A 30 3.41 -7.27 -8.58
CA ARG A 30 4.54 -7.44 -9.49
C ARG A 30 4.97 -8.90 -9.55
N GLU A 31 5.37 -9.48 -8.42
CA GLU A 31 6.04 -10.80 -8.43
C GLU A 31 5.06 -11.96 -8.68
N THR A 32 3.84 -11.90 -8.11
CA THR A 32 2.86 -13.00 -8.25
C THR A 32 1.99 -12.86 -9.49
N LEU A 33 1.46 -11.65 -9.74
CA LEU A 33 0.45 -11.43 -10.79
C LEU A 33 0.99 -10.73 -12.04
N GLY A 34 2.19 -10.15 -12.01
CA GLY A 34 2.79 -9.48 -13.18
C GLY A 34 2.00 -8.29 -13.71
N LEU A 35 1.17 -7.63 -12.88
CA LEU A 35 0.26 -6.56 -13.29
C LEU A 35 0.94 -5.21 -13.45
N THR A 36 2.02 -4.97 -12.69
CA THR A 36 2.80 -3.73 -12.67
C THR A 36 4.28 -4.04 -12.53
N TYR A 37 5.13 -3.12 -13.00
CA TYR A 37 6.57 -3.16 -12.74
C TYR A 37 6.97 -2.52 -11.40
N ASN A 38 6.21 -1.52 -10.95
CA ASN A 38 6.45 -0.85 -9.67
C ASN A 38 5.15 -0.40 -9.02
N ILE A 39 5.11 -0.46 -7.70
CA ILE A 39 4.01 0.03 -6.88
C ILE A 39 4.54 0.45 -5.51
N GLU A 40 4.12 1.62 -5.06
CA GLU A 40 4.56 2.19 -3.80
C GLU A 40 3.39 2.76 -3.00
N ALA A 41 3.55 2.75 -1.68
CA ALA A 41 2.64 3.37 -0.73
C ALA A 41 3.39 4.44 0.07
N ASN A 42 2.85 5.66 0.02
CA ASN A 42 3.43 6.83 0.63
C ASN A 42 2.53 7.35 1.76
N LEU A 43 3.12 7.70 2.90
CA LEU A 43 2.42 8.33 4.00
C LEU A 43 2.86 9.78 4.13
N THR A 44 1.95 10.70 3.82
CA THR A 44 2.15 12.14 4.03
C THR A 44 1.44 12.55 5.31
N LEU A 45 2.18 13.11 6.27
CA LEU A 45 1.64 13.62 7.52
C LEU A 45 1.80 15.14 7.55
N LEU A 46 0.68 15.85 7.70
CA LEU A 46 0.61 17.30 7.85
C LEU A 46 0.37 17.64 9.32
N ALA A 47 0.36 18.93 9.68
CA ALA A 47 0.19 19.35 11.08
C ALA A 47 -1.07 18.73 11.70
N GLU A 48 -2.22 18.89 11.03
CA GLU A 48 -3.51 18.43 11.54
C GLU A 48 -4.01 17.17 10.83
N THR A 49 -3.66 16.98 9.55
CA THR A 49 -4.18 15.91 8.70
C THR A 49 -3.07 15.04 8.12
N GLY A 50 -3.42 14.14 7.19
CA GLY A 50 -2.48 13.32 6.44
C GLY A 50 -3.18 12.52 5.36
N ALA A 51 -2.39 11.84 4.53
CA ALA A 51 -2.88 10.96 3.49
C ALA A 51 -1.95 9.75 3.34
N LEU A 52 -2.55 8.57 3.18
CA LEU A 52 -1.88 7.39 2.67
C LEU A 52 -2.22 7.30 1.17
N LEU A 53 -1.19 7.32 0.34
CA LEU A 53 -1.31 7.22 -1.11
C LEU A 53 -0.73 5.89 -1.58
N VAL A 54 -1.33 5.32 -2.63
CA VAL A 54 -0.80 4.14 -3.33
C VAL A 54 -0.69 4.52 -4.80
N ASP A 55 0.54 4.57 -5.29
CA ASP A 55 0.88 5.06 -6.62
C ASP A 55 1.53 3.94 -7.43
N PHE A 56 1.05 3.70 -8.64
CA PHE A 56 1.56 2.65 -9.52
C PHE A 56 1.17 2.89 -10.98
N LEU A 57 1.99 2.33 -11.89
CA LEU A 57 1.79 2.42 -13.33
C LEU A 57 1.43 1.05 -13.90
N VAL A 58 0.37 0.98 -14.68
CA VAL A 58 -0.11 -0.29 -15.26
C VAL A 58 -0.45 -0.14 -16.73
N ALA A 59 -0.37 -1.25 -17.46
CA ALA A 59 -1.02 -1.32 -18.77
C ALA A 59 -2.54 -1.09 -18.60
N PRO A 60 -3.20 -0.37 -19.53
CA PRO A 60 -4.63 -0.08 -19.43
C PRO A 60 -5.50 -1.33 -19.22
N ASP A 61 -5.17 -2.42 -19.91
CA ASP A 61 -5.87 -3.70 -19.82
C ASP A 61 -5.81 -4.33 -18.42
N ASN A 62 -4.78 -4.00 -17.64
CA ASN A 62 -4.57 -4.49 -16.28
C ASN A 62 -5.19 -3.58 -15.21
N LEU A 63 -5.72 -2.39 -15.57
CA LEU A 63 -6.15 -1.37 -14.61
C LEU A 63 -7.14 -1.91 -13.59
N MET A 64 -8.23 -2.53 -14.06
CA MET A 64 -9.27 -3.04 -13.17
C MET A 64 -8.79 -4.18 -12.27
N ALA A 65 -7.91 -5.05 -12.79
CA ALA A 65 -7.33 -6.13 -12.02
C ALA A 65 -6.40 -5.58 -10.93
N ALA A 66 -5.52 -4.64 -11.28
CA ALA A 66 -4.54 -4.08 -10.34
C ALA A 66 -5.22 -3.27 -9.23
N VAL A 67 -6.19 -2.42 -9.54
CA VAL A 67 -6.95 -1.65 -8.55
C VAL A 67 -7.71 -2.58 -7.59
N ARG A 68 -8.30 -3.66 -8.11
CA ARG A 68 -8.98 -4.66 -7.29
C ARG A 68 -8.01 -5.32 -6.30
N GLU A 69 -6.86 -5.77 -6.76
CA GLU A 69 -5.88 -6.44 -5.91
C GLU A 69 -5.29 -5.50 -4.85
N VAL A 70 -5.05 -4.22 -5.17
CA VAL A 70 -4.68 -3.20 -4.17
C VAL A 70 -5.76 -3.10 -3.09
N GLY A 71 -7.03 -3.02 -3.50
CA GLY A 71 -8.16 -2.97 -2.57
C GLY A 71 -8.26 -4.19 -1.66
N GLU A 72 -8.01 -5.40 -2.19
CA GLU A 72 -8.02 -6.63 -1.38
C GLU A 72 -6.87 -6.68 -0.37
N ILE A 73 -5.66 -6.24 -0.74
CA ILE A 73 -4.52 -6.16 0.21
C ILE A 73 -4.84 -5.21 1.37
N VAL A 74 -5.44 -4.06 1.10
CA VAL A 74 -5.82 -3.09 2.14
C VAL A 74 -6.92 -3.65 3.03
N LYS A 75 -7.92 -4.34 2.46
CA LYS A 75 -8.96 -5.03 3.25
C LYS A 75 -8.38 -6.13 4.13
N GLU A 76 -7.40 -6.89 3.62
CA GLU A 76 -6.75 -7.96 4.36
C GLU A 76 -5.99 -7.41 5.57
N LEU A 77 -5.24 -6.31 5.38
CA LEU A 77 -4.57 -5.58 6.47
C LEU A 77 -5.52 -5.11 7.56
N TRP A 78 -6.74 -4.71 7.19
CA TRP A 78 -7.75 -4.27 8.14
C TRP A 78 -8.38 -5.44 8.92
N ARG A 79 -8.56 -6.60 8.28
CA ARG A 79 -9.21 -7.77 8.88
C ARG A 79 -8.27 -8.63 9.72
N ASN A 80 -7.02 -8.75 9.29
CA ASN A 80 -6.06 -9.69 9.85
C ASN A 80 -5.03 -8.93 10.68
N ARG A 81 -4.80 -9.38 11.91
CA ARG A 81 -3.67 -8.87 12.70
C ARG A 81 -2.37 -9.23 11.99
N VAL A 82 -1.49 -8.23 11.88
CA VAL A 82 -0.11 -8.44 11.45
C VAL A 82 0.61 -9.12 12.62
N PRO A 83 1.27 -10.28 12.39
CA PRO A 83 2.02 -10.99 13.42
C PRO A 83 3.23 -10.21 13.93
#